data_AF-A0A414IEZ0-F1
#
_entry.id   AF-A0A414IEZ0-F1
#
_cell.length_a   1.000
_cell.length_b   1.000
_cell.length_c   1.000
_cell.angle_alpha   90.00
_cell.angle_beta   90.00
_cell.angle_gamma   90.00
#
_symmetry.space_group_name_H-M   'P 1'
#
loop_
_entity.id
_entity.type
_entity.pdbx_description
1 polymer ?
#
loop_
_entity_poly.entity_id
_entity_poly.type
_entity_poly.pdbx_seq_one_letter_code
_entity_poly.pdbx_strand_id
1 'polypeptide(L)' 'MDETGELMQKYDDMTKGIKNGKPVYVELEVVDMGKADDGFAADYEGVYQIMKINKMALK' A
#
# COMPACT_ATOMS: atom_id res chain seq x y z
N MET A 1 6.07 2.56 -3.92
CA MET A 1 6.28 3.61 -2.90
C MET A 1 4.95 4.28 -2.59
N ASP A 2 4.62 4.59 -1.33
CA ASP A 2 3.38 5.32 -0.99
C ASP A 2 3.64 6.83 -0.98
N GLU A 3 3.14 7.56 -1.97
CA GLU A 3 3.28 9.03 -2.02
C GLU A 3 2.26 9.72 -1.10
N THR A 4 1.13 9.06 -0.82
CA THR A 4 0.07 9.66 0.00
C THR A 4 0.50 9.80 1.46
N GLY A 5 1.31 8.87 1.96
CA GLY A 5 1.67 8.77 3.38
C GLY A 5 0.50 8.43 4.29
N GLU A 6 -0.72 8.28 3.75
CA GLU A 6 -1.94 8.06 4.49
C GLU A 6 -2.29 6.57 4.64
N LEU A 7 -1.67 5.69 3.85
CA LEU A 7 -2.06 4.28 3.76
C LEU A 7 -1.93 3.59 5.11
N MET A 8 -0.79 3.79 5.76
CA MET A 8 -0.50 3.17 7.05
C MET A 8 -1.40 3.75 8.15
N GLN A 9 -1.67 5.05 8.10
CA GLN A 9 -2.54 5.72 9.07
C GLN A 9 -4.01 5.25 8.94
N LYS A 10 -4.55 5.16 7.72
CA LYS A 10 -5.90 4.64 7.48
C LYS A 10 -6.02 3.17 7.86
N TYR A 11 -4.99 2.38 7.58
CA TYR A 11 -4.92 0.99 8.03
C TYR A 11 -4.95 0.87 9.56
N ASP A 12 -4.13 1.64 10.27
CA ASP A 12 -4.08 1.61 11.73
C ASP A 12 -5.37 2.13 12.35
N ASP A 13 -6.02 3.15 11.76
CA ASP A 13 -7.31 3.68 12.21
C ASP A 13 -8.43 2.62 12.08
N MET A 14 -8.54 1.95 10.93
CA MET A 14 -9.54 0.89 10.74
C MET A 14 -9.28 -0.33 11.62
N THR A 15 -8.03 -0.74 11.75
CA THR A 15 -7.67 -1.88 12.58
C THR A 15 -7.66 -1.53 14.07
N LYS A 16 -7.69 -0.24 14.42
CA LYS A 16 -7.45 0.28 15.78
C LYS A 16 -6.18 -0.31 16.42
N GLY A 17 -5.16 -0.57 15.61
CA GLY A 17 -3.93 -1.26 16.00
C GLY A 17 -4.07 -2.77 16.25
N ILE A 18 -5.23 -3.37 15.99
CA ILE A 18 -5.50 -4.80 16.19
C ILE A 18 -5.04 -5.59 14.95
N LYS A 19 -3.83 -6.15 15.02
CA LYS A 19 -3.26 -7.01 13.96
C LYS A 19 -3.66 -8.48 14.18
N ASN A 20 -4.97 -8.77 14.19
CA ASN A 20 -5.52 -10.11 14.45
C ASN A 20 -5.57 -11.02 13.21
N GLY A 21 -4.77 -10.75 12.17
CA GLY A 21 -4.79 -11.51 10.91
C GLY A 21 -6.03 -11.30 10.06
N LYS A 22 -6.86 -10.28 10.34
CA LYS A 22 -7.98 -9.91 9.47
C LYS A 22 -7.46 -9.20 8.22
N PRO A 23 -7.78 -9.70 7.00
CA PRO A 23 -7.39 -9.03 5.78
C PRO A 23 -8.19 -7.73 5.60
N VAL A 24 -7.50 -6.68 5.14
CA VAL A 24 -8.10 -5.41 4.70
C VAL A 24 -8.02 -5.38 3.18
N TYR A 25 -9.15 -5.12 2.54
CA TYR A 25 -9.20 -4.84 1.11
C TYR A 25 -9.00 -3.35 0.89
N VAL A 26 -8.19 -3.01 -0.11
CA VAL A 26 -7.93 -1.63 -0.49
C VAL A 26 -7.99 -1.46 -2.01
N GLU A 27 -8.61 -0.38 -2.44
CA GLU A 27 -8.58 0.11 -3.81
C GLU A 27 -7.61 1.29 -3.88
N LEU A 28 -6.52 1.10 -4.64
CA LEU A 28 -5.44 2.06 -4.82
C LEU A 28 -5.36 2.50 -6.27
N GLU A 29 -5.15 3.79 -6.49
CA GLU A 29 -4.61 4.28 -7.76
C GLU A 29 -3.10 4.26 -7.67
N VAL A 30 -2.47 3.57 -8.61
CA VAL A 30 -1.03 3.40 -8.67
C VAL A 30 -0.48 3.79 -10.04
N VAL A 31 0.76 4.25 -10.06
CA VAL A 31 1.56 4.49 -11.26
C VAL A 31 2.66 3.43 -11.30
N ASP A 32 2.85 2.83 -12.48
CA ASP A 32 3.95 1.91 -12.73
C ASP A 32 5.27 2.70 -12.81
N MET A 33 6.20 2.39 -11.91
CA MET A 33 7.54 3.00 -11.87
C MET A 33 8.58 2.15 -12.61
N GLY A 34 8.17 0.99 -13.14
CA GLY A 34 9.07 0.00 -13.72
C GLY A 34 9.94 -0.69 -12.68
N LYS A 35 11.02 -1.31 -13.16
CA LYS A 35 11.97 -2.02 -12.32
C LYS A 35 12.78 -1.03 -11.49
N ALA A 36 12.89 -1.28 -10.19
CA ALA A 36 13.81 -0.52 -9.35
C ALA A 36 15.25 -1.00 -9.58
N ASP A 37 16.18 -0.06 -9.71
CA ASP A 37 17.61 -0.38 -9.93
C ASP A 37 18.36 -0.65 -8.61
N ASP A 38 17.77 -0.32 -7.45
CA ASP A 38 18.46 -0.36 -6.16
C ASP A 38 17.55 -0.82 -4.99
N GLY A 39 18.17 -1.47 -3.99
CA GLY A 39 17.53 -1.90 -2.75
C GLY A 39 16.69 -3.19 -2.83
N PHE A 40 15.86 -3.45 -1.80
CA PHE A 40 14.98 -4.62 -1.71
C PHE A 40 13.96 -4.71 -2.87
N ALA A 41 13.70 -3.59 -3.53
CA ALA A 41 12.75 -3.53 -4.63
C ALA A 41 13.33 -4.03 -5.98
N ALA A 42 14.66 -4.17 -6.09
CA ALA A 42 15.34 -4.52 -7.34
C ALA A 42 15.14 -5.99 -7.77
N ASP A 43 14.80 -6.86 -6.81
CA ASP A 43 14.47 -8.27 -7.05
C ASP A 43 13.04 -8.45 -7.60
N TYR A 44 12.19 -7.41 -7.59
CA TYR A 44 10.85 -7.47 -8.17
C TYR A 44 10.85 -7.07 -9.64
N GLU A 45 9.90 -7.61 -10.41
CA GLU A 45 9.73 -7.29 -11.84
C GLU A 45 9.36 -5.81 -12.09
N GLY A 46 8.75 -5.16 -11.10
CA GLY A 46 8.39 -3.76 -11.15
C GLY A 46 7.87 -3.25 -9.81
N VAL A 47 7.91 -1.94 -9.63
CA VAL A 47 7.43 -1.25 -8.44
C VAL A 47 6.28 -0.34 -8.84
N TYR A 48 5.23 -0.35 -8.03
CA TYR A 48 4.13 0.58 -8.16
C TYR A 48 4.24 1.70 -7.14
N GLN A 49 3.98 2.92 -7.58
CA GLN A 49 3.83 4.08 -6.72
C GLN A 49 2.35 4.36 -6.47
N ILE A 50 1.95 4.40 -5.20
CA ILE A 50 0.58 4.69 -4.79
C ILE A 50 0.38 6.20 -4.87
N MET A 51 -0.51 6.62 -5.77
CA MET A 51 -0.91 8.02 -5.97
C MET A 51 -2.08 8.39 -5.08
N LYS A 52 -3.02 7.45 -4.87
CA LYS A 52 -4.25 7.72 -4.14
C LYS A 52 -4.86 6.45 -3.56
N ILE A 53 -5.53 6.62 -2.43
CA ILE A 53 -6.32 5.57 -1.78
C ILE A 53 -7.79 5.90 -1.98
N ASN A 54 -8.50 5.10 -2.77
CA ASN A 54 -9.92 5.33 -3.05
C ASN A 54 -10.83 4.75 -1.98
N LYS A 55 -10.56 3.51 -1.57
CA LYS A 55 -11.40 2.82 -0.60
C LYS A 55 -10.59 1.83 0.21
N MET A 56 -10.92 1.71 1.48
CA MET A 56 -10.44 0.63 2.33
C MET A 56 -11.60 0.01 3.08
N ALA A 57 -11.59 -1.32 3.21
CA ALA A 57 -12.63 -2.06 3.88
C ALA A 57 -12.05 -3.29 4.60
N LEU A 58 -12.50 -3.51 5.82
CA LEU A 58 -12.25 -4.77 6.54
C LEU A 58 -13.12 -5.87 5.91
N LYS A 59 -12.58 -7.09 5.80
CA LYS A 59 -13.36 -8.28 5.43
C LYS A 59 -14.33 -8.70 6.53
#